data_AF-A0A380EHE6-F1
#
_entry.id   AF-A0A380EHE6-F1
#
_cell.length_a   1.000
_cell.length_b   1.000
_cell.length_c   1.000
_cell.angle_alpha   90.00
_cell.angle_beta   90.00
_cell.angle_gamma   90.00
#
_symmetry.space_group_name_H-M   'P 1'
#
loop_
_entity.id
_entity.type
_entity.pdbx_description
1 polymer ?
#
loop_
_entity_poly.entity_id
_entity_poly.type
_entity_poly.pdbx_seq_one_letter_code
_entity_poly.pdbx_strand_id
1 'polypeptide(L)' 'MKKAIADEDLLVTSVLSGNRNFEGRIHPLVKANYLASPQLVVAYALAGTVDIDLQKNLL' A
#
# COMPACT_ATOMS: atom_id res chain seq x y z
N MET A 1 -5.59 11.74 8.41
CA MET A 1 -4.62 10.89 7.70
C MET A 1 -3.25 11.56 7.56
N LYS A 2 -3.06 12.62 6.76
CA LYS A 2 -1.73 13.26 6.57
C LYS A 2 -1.02 13.69 7.86
N LYS A 3 -1.78 14.24 8.82
CA LYS A 3 -1.25 14.70 10.11
C LYS A 3 -0.74 13.54 10.98
N ALA A 4 -1.51 12.45 11.09
CA ALA A 4 -1.09 11.24 11.79
C ALA A 4 0.17 10.59 11.15
N ILE A 5 0.26 10.58 9.82
CA ILE A 5 1.43 10.04 9.10
C ILE A 5 2.69 10.85 9.41
N ALA A 6 2.58 12.18 9.45
CA ALA A 6 3.70 13.07 9.73
C ALA A 6 4.08 13.10 11.22
N ASP A 7 3.09 13.06 12.12
CA ASP A 7 3.29 13.13 13.56
C ASP A 7 3.84 11.80 14.13
N GLU A 8 3.53 10.66 13.52
CA GLU A 8 3.96 9.32 13.96
C GLU A 8 5.03 8.66 13.05
N ASP A 9 5.60 9.40 12.08
CA ASP A 9 6.54 8.91 11.04
C ASP A 9 6.16 7.54 10.46
N LEU A 10 4.86 7.37 10.17
CA LEU A 10 4.33 6.10 9.71
C LEU A 10 4.82 5.81 8.29
N LEU A 11 5.36 4.61 8.09
CA LEU A 11 5.69 4.08 6.78
C LEU A 11 4.42 3.76 6.00
N VAL A 12 3.96 4.72 5.20
CA VAL A 12 2.80 4.53 4.34
C VAL A 12 3.22 3.89 3.03
N THR A 13 2.42 2.94 2.60
CA THR A 13 2.60 2.21 1.35
C THR A 13 1.42 2.39 0.40
N SER A 14 1.64 2.18 -0.90
CA SER A 14 0.57 2.02 -1.89
C SER A 14 0.72 0.71 -2.67
N VAL A 15 -0.40 0.17 -3.11
CA VAL A 15 -0.48 -1.00 -4.01
C VAL A 15 -1.17 -0.57 -5.30
N LEU A 16 -0.60 -0.90 -6.45
CA LEU A 16 -1.10 -0.47 -7.75
C LEU A 16 -0.99 -1.58 -8.80
N SER A 17 -1.96 -1.65 -9.72
CA SER A 17 -1.95 -2.57 -10.87
C SER A 17 -1.37 -1.95 -12.14
N GLY A 18 -0.46 -0.99 -11.97
CA GLY A 18 0.26 -0.34 -13.06
C GLY A 18 1.57 -1.08 -13.41
N ASN A 19 2.47 -0.37 -14.10
CA ASN A 19 3.76 -0.93 -14.55
C ASN A 19 4.98 -0.23 -13.96
N ARG A 20 4.79 0.79 -13.10
CA ARG A 20 5.87 1.63 -12.54
C ARG A 20 5.50 2.08 -11.14
N ASN A 21 6.43 1.97 -10.20
CA ASN A 21 6.23 2.22 -8.76
C ASN A 21 7.27 3.18 -8.15
N PHE A 22 7.77 4.15 -8.94
CA PHE A 22 8.75 5.14 -8.49
C PHE A 22 8.24 5.97 -7.31
N GLU A 23 9.11 6.19 -6.33
CA GLU A 23 8.85 7.04 -5.17
C GLU A 23 8.46 8.47 -5.59
N GLY A 24 7.56 9.11 -4.85
CA GLY A 24 7.11 10.47 -5.11
C GLY A 24 6.16 10.65 -6.30
N ARG A 25 5.93 9.63 -7.14
CA ARG A 25 5.01 9.73 -8.30
C ARG A 25 3.54 9.48 -7.95
N ILE A 26 3.26 8.66 -6.94
CA ILE A 26 1.89 8.34 -6.50
C ILE A 26 1.40 9.36 -5.47
N HIS A 27 2.16 9.54 -4.39
CA HIS A 27 1.90 10.56 -3.38
C HIS A 27 3.21 10.84 -2.61
N PRO A 28 3.53 12.10 -2.27
CA PRO A 28 4.80 12.48 -1.64
C PRO A 28 5.00 11.87 -0.24
N LEU A 29 3.93 11.48 0.44
CA LEU A 29 4.00 10.80 1.75
C LEU A 29 4.09 9.27 1.67
N VAL A 30 4.07 8.69 0.46
CA VAL A 30 4.15 7.23 0.27
C VAL A 30 5.58 6.87 -0.12
N LYS A 31 6.29 6.24 0.81
CA LYS A 31 7.69 5.85 0.65
C LYS A 31 7.82 4.48 -0.03
N ALA A 32 6.81 3.61 0.07
CA ALA A 32 6.83 2.26 -0.50
C ALA A 32 5.67 2.02 -1.48
N ASN A 33 5.94 1.51 -2.68
CA ASN A 33 4.93 1.26 -3.71
C ASN A 33 5.07 -0.16 -4.29
N TYR A 34 4.01 -0.96 -4.24
CA TYR A 34 3.98 -2.34 -4.71
C TYR A 34 3.17 -2.49 -5.98
N LEU A 35 3.75 -3.17 -6.98
CA LEU A 35 3.03 -3.58 -8.19
C LEU A 35 2.38 -4.94 -7.95
N ALA A 36 1.08 -5.04 -8.18
CA ALA A 36 0.32 -6.25 -7.97
C ALA A 36 -0.73 -6.44 -9.06
N SER A 37 -1.29 -7.65 -9.18
CA SER A 37 -2.41 -7.88 -10.10
C SER A 37 -3.65 -7.09 -9.65
N PRO A 38 -4.60 -6.77 -10.55
CA PRO A 38 -5.84 -6.09 -10.18
C PRO A 38 -6.60 -6.76 -9.02
N GLN A 39 -6.58 -8.10 -8.94
CA GLN A 39 -7.23 -8.85 -7.85
C GLN A 39 -6.52 -8.63 -6.51
N LEU A 40 -5.19 -8.63 -6.51
CA LEU A 40 -4.40 -8.39 -5.29
C LEU A 40 -4.52 -6.96 -4.80
N VAL A 41 -4.65 -5.97 -5.69
CA VAL A 41 -4.94 -4.59 -5.30
C VAL A 41 -6.23 -4.52 -4.49
N VAL A 42 -7.28 -5.21 -4.93
CA VAL A 42 -8.56 -5.26 -4.19
C VAL A 42 -8.39 -5.98 -2.85
N ALA A 43 -7.68 -7.10 -2.80
CA ALA A 43 -7.43 -7.83 -1.56
C ALA A 43 -6.70 -6.97 -0.51
N TYR A 44 -5.62 -6.29 -0.90
CA TYR A 44 -4.88 -5.39 0.00
C TYR A 44 -5.66 -4.14 0.38
N ALA A 45 -6.52 -3.63 -0.50
CA ALA A 45 -7.41 -2.52 -0.18
C ALA A 45 -8.45 -2.89 0.90
N LEU A 46 -8.97 -4.13 0.86
CA LEU A 46 -9.88 -4.65 1.88
C LEU A 46 -9.15 -4.96 3.20
N ALA A 47 -7.93 -5.49 3.13
CA ALA A 47 -7.12 -5.77 4.32
C ALA A 47 -6.64 -4.48 5.03
N GLY A 48 -6.42 -3.40 4.28
CA GLY A 48 -5.96 -2.11 4.81
C GLY A 48 -4.48 -2.06 5.21
N THR A 49 -3.74 -3.15 5.01
CA THR A 49 -2.29 -3.27 5.25
C THR A 49 -1.67 -4.23 4.25
N VAL A 50 -0.39 -4.01 3.91
CA VAL A 50 0.41 -4.95 3.10
C VAL A 50 1.16 -5.96 3.96
N ASP A 51 1.28 -5.70 5.26
CA ASP A 51 1.89 -6.60 6.23
C ASP A 51 0.84 -7.62 6.70
N ILE A 52 0.34 -8.42 5.75
CA ILE A 52 -0.66 -9.44 5.98
C ILE A 52 -0.38 -10.66 5.10
N ASP A 53 -0.46 -11.84 5.71
CA ASP A 53 -0.45 -13.10 4.98
C ASP A 53 -1.85 -13.34 4.38
N LEU A 54 -2.04 -12.93 3.12
CA LEU A 54 -3.30 -13.13 2.38
C LEU A 54 -3.62 -14.60 2.12
N GLN A 55 -2.69 -15.54 2.27
CA GLN A 55 -2.99 -16.97 2.07
C GLN A 55 -3.52 -17.62 3.35
N LYS A 56 -3.02 -17.18 4.51
CA LYS A 56 -3.46 -17.70 5.82
C LYS A 56 -4.62 -16.92 6.43
N ASN A 57 -4.76 -15.63 6.11
CA ASN A 57 -5.84 -14.79 6.61
C ASN A 57 -6.99 -14.62 5.60
N LEU A 58 -7.04 -15.42 4.52
CA LEU A 58 -8.23 -15.50 3.69
C LEU A 58 -9.26 -16.37 4.41
N LEU A 59 -10.05 -15.71 5.26
CA LEU A 59 -11.07 -16.23 6.21
C LEU A 59 -10.58 -16.41 7.64
#